data_AF-R5GTG4-F1
#
_entry.id   AF-R5GTG4-F1
#
_cell.length_a   1.000
_cell.length_b   1.000
_cell.length_c   1.000
_cell.angle_alpha   90.00
_cell.angle_beta   90.00
_cell.angle_gamma   90.00
#
_symmetry.space_group_name_H-M   'P 1'
#
loop_
_entity.id
_entity.type
_entity.pdbx_description
1 polymer ?
#
loop_
_entity_poly.entity_id
_entity_poly.type
_entity_poly.pdbx_seq_one_letter_code
_entity_poly.pdbx_strand_id
1 'polypeptide(L)' 'MKVLVTGGTVFVSRYCAEYFVRQGHEVYVMNRNTRPQSSGVKLI' A
#
# COMPACT_ATOMS: atom_id res chain seq x y z
N MET A 1 -11.46 3.61 -7.01
CA MET A 1 -11.55 2.15 -6.78
C MET A 1 -10.93 1.83 -5.43
N LYS A 2 -11.37 0.76 -4.74
CA LYS A 2 -10.72 0.23 -3.54
C LYS A 2 -9.72 -0.86 -3.93
N VAL A 3 -8.49 -0.79 -3.45
CA VAL A 3 -7.39 -1.70 -3.85
C VAL A 3 -6.74 -2.30 -2.61
N LEU A 4 -6.70 -3.62 -2.50
CA LEU A 4 -5.90 -4.33 -1.50
C LEU A 4 -4.59 -4.80 -2.12
N VAL A 5 -3.46 -4.38 -1.54
CA VAL A 5 -2.12 -4.83 -1.94
C VAL A 5 -1.54 -5.68 -0.81
N THR A 6 -1.42 -6.98 -1.06
CA THR A 6 -0.75 -7.91 -0.15
C THR A 6 0.77 -7.82 -0.32
N GLY A 7 1.51 -7.81 0.80
CA GLY A 7 2.95 -7.61 0.77
C GLY A 7 3.40 -6.21 0.31
N GLY A 8 2.52 -5.21 0.37
CA GLY A 8 2.72 -3.84 -0.14
C GLY A 8 3.79 -2.98 0.57
N THR A 9 4.66 -3.57 1.39
CA THR A 9 5.67 -2.84 2.18
C THR A 9 7.08 -2.95 1.62
N VAL A 10 7.32 -3.76 0.58
CA VAL A 10 8.65 -4.00 -0.01
C VAL A 10 8.62 -4.08 -1.54
N PHE A 11 9.76 -3.81 -2.18
CA PHE A 11 10.02 -3.91 -3.63
C PHE A 11 8.83 -3.48 -4.53
N VAL A 12 8.39 -4.31 -5.49
CA VAL A 12 7.39 -3.94 -6.51
C VAL A 12 6.05 -3.56 -5.89
N SER A 13 5.55 -4.35 -4.94
CA SER A 13 4.22 -4.16 -4.35
C SER A 13 4.12 -2.83 -3.60
N ARG A 14 5.21 -2.34 -3.01
CA ARG A 14 5.29 -0.98 -2.45
C ARG A 14 5.04 0.09 -3.51
N TYR A 15 5.74 0.01 -4.64
CA TYR A 15 5.60 0.99 -5.72
C TYR A 15 4.22 0.92 -6.37
N CYS A 16 3.62 -0.27 -6.48
CA CYS A 16 2.24 -0.42 -6.93
C CYS A 16 1.26 0.27 -5.99
N ALA A 17 1.41 0.09 -4.67
CA ALA A 17 0.54 0.74 -3.69
C ALA A 17 0.63 2.26 -3.79
N GLU A 18 1.85 2.81 -3.83
CA GLU A 18 2.08 4.25 -3.96
C GLU A 18 1.58 4.82 -5.30
N TYR A 19 1.72 4.08 -6.39
CA TYR A 19 1.17 4.45 -7.69
C TYR A 19 -0.35 4.62 -7.61
N PHE A 20 -1.06 3.64 -7.09
CA PHE A 20 -2.52 3.70 -6.98
C PHE A 20 -3.00 4.77 -6.00
N VAL A 21 -2.25 5.05 -4.93
CA VAL A 21 -2.52 6.21 -4.06
C VAL A 21 -2.43 7.51 -4.88
N ARG A 22 -1.38 7.69 -5.68
CA ARG A 22 -1.22 8.90 -6.54
C ARG A 22 -2.31 9.02 -7.60
N GLN A 23 -2.90 7.90 -8.04
CA GLN A 23 -4.07 7.89 -8.94
C GLN A 23 -5.40 8.18 -8.21
N GLY A 24 -5.37 8.52 -6.91
CA GLY A 24 -6.56 8.86 -6.13
C GLY A 24 -7.39 7.64 -5.73
N HIS A 25 -6.81 6.43 -5.73
CA HIS A 25 -7.50 5.25 -5.25
C HIS A 25 -7.38 5.10 -3.74
N GLU A 26 -8.37 4.42 -3.16
CA GLU A 26 -8.34 4.05 -1.76
C GLU A 26 -7.58 2.73 -1.62
N VAL A 27 -6.30 2.82 -1.23
CA VAL A 27 -5.38 1.68 -1.19
C VAL A 27 -5.24 1.17 0.24
N TYR A 28 -5.30 -0.14 0.42
CA TYR A 28 -5.11 -0.84 1.67
C TYR A 28 -3.89 -1.75 1.57
N VAL A 29 -3.04 -1.74 2.59
CA VAL A 29 -1.83 -2.58 2.64
C VAL A 29 -1.79 -3.32 3.97
N MET A 30 -1.66 -4.65 3.89
CA MET A 30 -1.45 -5.49 5.06
C MET A 30 -0.02 -5.33 5.56
N ASN A 31 0.16 -4.90 6.82
CA ASN A 31 1.47 -4.75 7.42
C ASN A 31 1.52 -5.31 8.85
N ARG A 32 2.45 -6.23 9.08
CA ARG A 32 2.69 -6.88 10.38
C ARG A 32 3.62 -6.06 11.29
N ASN A 33 3.81 -4.78 11.00
CA ASN A 33 4.70 -3.84 11.70
C ASN A 33 6.19 -4.23 11.71
N THR A 34 6.62 -5.13 10.83
CA THR A 34 8.05 -5.44 10.64
C THR A 34 8.77 -4.45 9.72
N ARG A 35 8.02 -3.56 9.05
CA ARG A 35 8.51 -2.56 8.08
C ARG A 35 7.67 -1.28 8.16
N PRO A 36 8.22 -0.10 7.81
CA PRO A 36 7.44 1.13 7.69
C PRO A 36 6.32 1.01 6.67
N GLN A 37 5.19 1.66 6.94
CA GLN A 37 4.04 1.71 6.03
C GLN A 37 4.25 2.79 4.96
N SER A 38 3.85 2.53 3.71
CA SER A 38 3.86 3.55 2.66
C SER A 38 2.86 4.67 2.96
N SER A 39 3.21 5.90 2.59
CA SER A 39 2.36 7.06 2.83
C SER A 39 1.06 6.99 2.02
N GLY A 40 -0.05 7.42 2.63
CA GLY A 40 -1.36 7.52 1.97
C GLY A 40 -2.14 6.19 1.82
N VAL A 41 -1.55 5.05 2.20
CA VAL A 41 -2.29 3.77 2.25
C VAL A 41 -2.99 3.60 3.61
N LYS A 42 -4.10 2.87 3.63
CA LYS A 42 -4.79 2.45 4.85
C LYS A 42 -4.20 1.13 5.35
N LEU A 43 -3.84 1.10 6.63
CA LEU A 43 -3.33 -0.11 7.28
C LEU A 43 -4.46 -1.12 7.49
N ILE A 44 -4.19 -2.38 7.17
CA ILE A 44 -4.98 -3.56 7.57
C ILE A 44 -4.07 -4.53 8.32
#